data_AF-A0AAU1BFY4-F1
#
_entry.id   AF-A0AAU1BFY4-F1
#
_cell.length_a   1.000
_cell.length_b   1.000
_cell.length_c   1.000
_cell.angle_alpha   90.00
_cell.angle_beta   90.00
_cell.angle_gamma   90.00
#
_symmetry.space_group_name_H-M   'P 1'
#
loop_
_entity.id
_entity.type
_entity.pdbx_description
1 polymer ?
#
loop_
_entity_poly.entity_id
_entity_poly.type
_entity_poly.pdbx_seq_one_letter_code
_entity_poly.pdbx_strand_id
1 'polypeptide(L)'
;MGSRASTYEEGHGMDWRGGDWPTQARYYAEGSVLEGAALTPGQKELAVAVLEVVLKAGLTPYDMDADAEGEATGVGLAPAPGRADALRVIWQQDPPAEAEMPAEVWSAQQAAMSQALRTILSVNGFWIEDGPLGESPVVLGHAGPGI
;
A
#
# COMPACT_ATOMS: atom_id res chain seq x y z
N MET A 1 45.77 19.68 5.25
CA MET A 1 44.67 20.57 4.80
C MET A 1 44.19 20.08 3.46
N GLY A 2 42.99 19.57 3.25
CA GLY A 2 41.91 19.20 4.15
C GLY A 2 41.14 18.10 3.42
N SER A 3 41.01 16.95 4.09
CA SER A 3 40.08 15.91 3.69
C SER A 3 38.67 16.46 3.86
N ARG A 4 37.87 16.45 2.79
CA ARG A 4 36.41 16.54 2.88
C ARG A 4 35.86 15.22 2.37
N ALA A 5 35.71 14.29 3.30
CA ALA A 5 34.70 13.25 3.17
C ALA A 5 33.36 13.98 3.05
N SER A 6 32.77 13.96 1.86
CA SER A 6 31.40 14.38 1.63
C SER A 6 30.54 13.16 1.89
N THR A 7 30.12 13.00 3.14
CA THR A 7 28.99 12.13 3.50
C THR A 7 27.73 12.74 2.92
N TYR A 8 27.37 12.31 1.72
CA TYR A 8 25.98 12.27 1.31
C TYR A 8 25.43 10.95 1.85
N GLU A 9 24.86 10.99 3.04
CA GLU A 9 23.81 10.02 3.38
C GLU A 9 22.61 10.42 2.51
N GLU A 10 22.57 9.89 1.30
CA GLU A 10 21.32 9.78 0.55
C GLU A 10 20.34 9.04 1.45
N GLY A 11 19.16 9.63 1.67
CA GLY A 11 18.05 8.99 2.37
C GLY A 11 17.59 7.78 1.58
N HIS A 12 18.32 6.67 1.71
CA HIS A 12 17.87 5.39 1.22
C HIS A 12 16.72 4.94 2.11
N GLY A 13 15.50 5.06 1.58
CA GLY A 13 14.34 4.36 2.10
C GLY A 13 14.69 2.90 2.41
N MET A 14 14.10 2.38 3.48
CA MET A 14 14.35 1.01 3.94
C MET A 14 14.19 0.02 2.77
N ASP A 15 15.13 -0.91 2.56
CA ASP A 15 14.96 -1.92 1.51
C ASP A 15 13.73 -2.79 1.84
N TRP A 16 12.67 -2.62 1.06
CA TRP A 16 11.40 -3.35 1.21
C TRP A 16 11.51 -4.82 0.81
N ARG A 17 12.67 -5.28 0.30
CA ARG A 17 12.90 -6.68 -0.09
C ARG A 17 13.62 -7.45 1.01
N GLY A 18 13.09 -8.64 1.31
CA GLY A 18 13.60 -9.62 2.27
C GLY A 18 13.99 -9.04 3.63
N GLY A 19 13.08 -9.01 4.61
CA GLY A 19 13.42 -8.48 5.92
C GLY A 19 12.43 -8.76 7.05
N ASP A 20 12.58 -8.00 8.13
CA ASP A 20 11.64 -7.97 9.26
C ASP A 20 10.36 -7.22 8.84
N TRP A 21 9.44 -7.96 8.23
CA TRP A 21 8.19 -7.43 7.67
C TRP A 21 7.36 -6.62 8.67
N PRO A 22 7.17 -7.06 9.93
CA PRO A 22 6.50 -6.24 10.94
C PRO A 22 7.14 -4.86 11.18
N THR A 23 8.47 -4.77 11.16
CA THR A 23 9.17 -3.49 11.36
C THR A 23 9.05 -2.60 10.14
N GLN A 24 9.23 -3.16 8.94
CA GLN A 24 9.06 -2.44 7.68
C GLN A 24 7.62 -1.94 7.50
N ALA A 25 6.62 -2.77 7.79
CA ALA A 25 5.22 -2.39 7.71
C ALA A 25 4.87 -1.21 8.63
N ARG A 26 5.45 -1.15 9.84
CA ARG A 26 5.30 0.00 10.74
C ARG A 26 5.95 1.27 10.19
N TYR A 27 7.11 1.14 9.56
CA TYR A 27 7.78 2.26 8.93
C TYR A 27 6.95 2.86 7.80
N TYR A 28 6.38 2.02 6.93
CA TYR A 28 5.58 2.45 5.79
C TYR A 28 4.13 2.85 6.12
N ALA A 29 3.58 2.46 7.28
CA ALA A 29 2.15 2.61 7.58
C ALA A 29 1.59 4.03 7.42
N GLU A 30 2.35 5.07 7.77
CA GLU A 30 1.91 6.45 7.60
C GLU A 30 2.21 6.99 6.20
N GLY A 31 3.38 6.68 5.64
CA GLY A 31 3.81 7.12 4.30
C GLY A 31 3.05 6.46 3.15
N SER A 32 2.42 5.31 3.38
CA SER A 32 1.59 4.62 2.38
C SER A 32 0.14 5.12 2.33
N VAL A 33 -0.24 6.10 3.15
CA VAL A 33 -1.60 6.65 3.14
C VAL A 33 -1.72 7.73 2.08
N LEU A 34 -2.60 7.50 1.12
CA LEU A 34 -2.84 8.44 0.03
C LEU A 34 -3.38 9.76 0.56
N GLU A 35 -2.95 10.85 -0.08
CA GLU A 35 -3.34 12.23 0.26
C GLU A 35 -3.01 12.65 1.71
N GLY A 36 -2.20 11.87 2.43
CA GLY A 36 -1.81 12.15 3.81
C GLY A 36 -2.98 12.11 4.81
N ALA A 37 -4.05 11.36 4.50
CA ALA A 37 -5.21 11.28 5.36
C ALA A 37 -4.86 10.75 6.76
N ALA A 38 -5.37 11.40 7.80
CA ALA A 38 -5.12 10.96 9.17
C ALA A 38 -5.86 9.63 9.47
N LEU A 39 -5.11 8.61 9.86
CA LEU A 39 -5.66 7.33 10.32
C LEU A 39 -6.03 7.39 11.81
N THR A 40 -7.16 6.77 12.16
CA THR A 40 -7.48 6.46 13.57
C THR A 40 -6.50 5.43 14.13
N PRO A 41 -6.35 5.28 15.46
CA PRO A 41 -5.48 4.26 16.04
C PRO A 41 -5.77 2.83 15.53
N GLY A 42 -7.06 2.47 15.41
CA GLY A 42 -7.45 1.17 14.85
C GLY A 42 -7.09 1.02 13.38
N GLN A 43 -7.26 2.07 12.58
CA GLN A 43 -6.81 2.08 11.18
C GLN A 43 -5.28 2.00 11.07
N LYS A 44 -4.52 2.59 11.99
CA LYS A 44 -3.04 2.46 11.99
C LYS A 44 -2.61 1.01 12.23
N GLU A 45 -3.21 0.33 13.19
CA GLU A 45 -2.93 -1.09 13.43
C GLU A 45 -3.32 -1.95 12.23
N LEU A 46 -4.48 -1.65 11.62
CA LEU A 46 -4.93 -2.34 10.42
C LEU A 46 -4.00 -2.08 9.22
N ALA A 47 -3.52 -0.85 9.05
CA ALA A 47 -2.57 -0.46 8.00
C ALA A 47 -1.27 -1.26 8.12
N VAL A 48 -0.71 -1.35 9.34
CA VAL A 48 0.50 -2.16 9.60
C VAL A 48 0.26 -3.62 9.22
N ALA A 49 -0.85 -4.21 9.64
CA ALA A 49 -1.16 -5.61 9.32
C ALA A 49 -1.29 -5.83 7.80
N VAL A 50 -1.96 -4.92 7.10
CA VAL A 50 -2.13 -4.98 5.64
C VAL A 50 -0.78 -4.86 4.93
N LEU A 51 0.05 -3.88 5.31
CA LEU A 51 1.35 -3.67 4.69
C LEU A 51 2.34 -4.82 4.94
N GLU A 52 2.26 -5.47 6.09
CA GLU A 52 3.06 -6.67 6.36
C GLU A 52 2.75 -7.77 5.33
N VAL A 53 1.48 -7.95 4.97
CA VAL A 53 1.06 -8.93 3.95
C VAL A 53 1.45 -8.48 2.53
N VAL A 54 1.33 -7.19 2.23
CA VAL A 54 1.81 -6.61 0.96
C VAL A 54 3.29 -6.90 0.75
N LEU A 55 4.12 -6.63 1.77
CA LEU A 55 5.55 -6.91 1.76
C LEU A 55 5.86 -8.41 1.61
N LYS A 56 5.16 -9.28 2.36
CA LYS A 56 5.29 -10.74 2.24
C LYS A 56 4.92 -11.25 0.85
N ALA A 57 3.97 -10.60 0.18
CA ALA A 57 3.57 -10.92 -1.19
C ALA A 57 4.57 -10.38 -2.25
N GLY A 58 5.61 -9.67 -1.84
CA GLY A 58 6.60 -9.07 -2.73
C GLY A 58 6.10 -7.83 -3.48
N LEU A 59 5.04 -7.20 -2.97
CA LEU A 59 4.51 -5.95 -3.51
C LEU A 59 5.13 -4.77 -2.76
N THR A 60 5.40 -3.69 -3.49
CA THR A 60 5.93 -2.45 -2.90
C THR A 60 4.80 -1.66 -2.23
N PRO A 61 4.95 -1.24 -0.96
CA PRO A 61 4.09 -0.20 -0.39
C PRO A 61 4.20 1.10 -1.20
N TYR A 62 3.12 1.86 -1.28
CA TYR A 62 3.19 3.22 -1.78
C TYR A 62 4.11 4.07 -0.89
N ASP A 63 4.86 4.97 -1.51
CA ASP A 63 5.75 5.92 -0.84
C ASP A 63 5.36 7.34 -1.24
N MET A 64 4.89 8.12 -0.28
CA MET A 64 4.50 9.52 -0.50
C MET A 64 5.67 10.42 -0.89
N ASP A 65 6.90 10.08 -0.51
CA ASP A 65 8.07 10.87 -0.89
C ASP A 65 8.38 10.64 -2.38
N ALA A 66 8.25 9.38 -2.85
CA ALA A 66 8.34 9.07 -4.28
C ALA A 66 7.20 9.69 -5.10
N ASP A 67 6.01 9.86 -4.51
CA ASP A 67 4.89 10.52 -5.16
C ASP A 67 5.14 12.01 -5.39
N ALA A 68 5.78 12.68 -4.43
CA ALA A 68 6.20 14.07 -4.60
C ALA A 68 7.18 14.25 -5.78
N GLU A 69 7.88 13.17 -6.17
CA GLU A 69 8.77 13.10 -7.32
C GLU A 69 8.07 12.60 -8.61
N GLY A 70 6.81 12.17 -8.51
CA GLY A 70 6.01 11.66 -9.62
C GLY A 70 6.29 10.21 -10.00
N GLU A 71 6.91 9.44 -9.10
CA GLU A 71 7.39 8.07 -9.36
C GLU A 71 6.66 7.00 -8.52
N ALA A 72 5.66 7.39 -7.74
CA ALA A 72 5.01 6.46 -6.81
C ALA A 72 4.20 5.38 -7.53
N THR A 73 4.73 4.16 -7.50
CA THR A 73 4.02 2.94 -7.88
C THR A 73 4.01 1.99 -6.69
N GLY A 74 2.83 1.47 -6.31
CA GLY A 74 2.74 0.56 -5.18
C GLY A 74 1.35 0.44 -4.58
N VAL A 75 1.27 -0.21 -3.43
CA VAL A 75 0.03 -0.38 -2.69
C VAL A 75 -0.17 0.77 -1.71
N GLY A 76 -1.10 1.66 -2.01
CA GLY A 76 -1.55 2.74 -1.14
C GLY A 76 -2.74 2.34 -0.28
N LEU A 77 -2.94 3.11 0.80
CA LEU A 77 -4.04 2.95 1.74
C LEU A 77 -4.88 4.23 1.79
N ALA A 78 -6.19 4.09 1.98
CA ALA A 78 -7.06 5.21 2.27
C ALA A 78 -8.14 4.82 3.28
N PRO A 79 -8.58 5.72 4.17
CA PRO A 79 -9.77 5.50 4.99
C PRO A 79 -10.98 5.11 4.13
N ALA A 80 -11.75 4.11 4.56
CA ALA A 80 -13.01 3.80 3.90
C ALA A 80 -14.07 4.87 4.22
N PRO A 81 -14.74 5.48 3.21
CA PRO A 81 -15.78 6.47 3.46
C PRO A 81 -16.88 5.91 4.37
N GLY A 82 -17.18 6.60 5.46
CA GLY A 82 -18.25 6.22 6.39
C GLY A 82 -17.92 5.05 7.34
N ARG A 83 -16.69 4.52 7.34
CA ARG A 83 -16.24 3.47 8.29
C ARG A 83 -14.90 3.82 8.93
N ALA A 84 -14.92 4.09 10.24
CA ALA A 84 -13.76 4.58 11.00
C ALA A 84 -12.71 3.49 11.32
N ASP A 85 -13.02 2.24 11.04
CA ASP A 85 -12.27 1.02 11.35
C ASP A 85 -11.85 0.23 10.10
N ALA A 86 -12.13 0.76 8.90
CA ALA A 86 -11.84 0.10 7.65
C ALA A 86 -10.88 0.90 6.76
N LEU A 87 -10.16 0.18 5.91
CA LEU A 87 -9.20 0.73 4.94
C LEU A 87 -9.49 0.22 3.53
N ARG A 88 -9.43 1.13 2.56
CA ARG A 88 -9.29 0.79 1.13
C ARG A 88 -7.83 0.51 0.83
N VAL A 89 -7.56 -0.57 0.10
CA VAL A 89 -6.22 -0.95 -0.35
C VAL A 89 -6.16 -0.75 -1.86
N ILE A 90 -5.34 0.18 -2.31
CA ILE A 90 -5.39 0.75 -3.66
C ILE A 90 -4.06 0.48 -4.36
N TRP A 91 -4.12 -0.03 -5.59
CA TRP A 91 -2.92 -0.11 -6.44
C TRP A 91 -2.70 1.24 -7.13
N GLN A 92 -1.64 1.94 -6.74
CA GLN A 92 -1.13 3.10 -7.45
C GLN A 92 -0.23 2.62 -8.57
N GLN A 93 -0.66 2.88 -9.79
CA GLN A 93 0.07 2.56 -11.00
C GLN A 93 0.89 3.78 -11.42
N ASP A 94 2.07 3.52 -11.96
CA ASP A 94 3.05 4.51 -12.42
C ASP A 94 2.39 5.70 -13.15
N PRO A 95 2.39 6.91 -12.54
CA PRO A 95 1.72 8.08 -13.11
C PRO A 95 2.20 8.48 -14.52
N PRO A 96 3.51 8.42 -14.85
CA PRO A 96 4.00 8.58 -16.22
C PRO A 96 3.35 7.65 -17.25
N ALA A 97 2.96 6.43 -16.84
CA ALA A 97 2.31 5.49 -17.74
C ALA A 97 0.84 5.85 -18.02
N GLU A 98 0.17 6.62 -17.16
CA GLU A 98 -1.23 7.03 -17.33
C GLU A 98 -1.44 7.82 -18.62
N ALA A 99 -0.51 8.72 -18.97
CA ALA A 99 -0.63 9.58 -20.15
C ALA A 99 -0.45 8.82 -21.49
N GLU A 100 0.27 7.70 -21.48
CA GLU A 100 0.70 6.99 -22.68
C GLU A 100 -0.07 5.66 -22.90
N MET A 101 -0.76 5.16 -21.87
CA MET A 101 -1.44 3.87 -21.92
C MET A 101 -2.89 3.99 -22.42
N PRO A 102 -3.37 3.08 -23.30
CA PRO A 102 -4.80 3.02 -23.64
C PRO A 102 -5.67 2.79 -22.39
N ALA A 103 -6.77 3.53 -22.29
CA ALA A 103 -7.65 3.52 -21.13
C ALA A 103 -8.20 2.12 -20.78
N GLU A 104 -8.42 1.28 -21.80
CA GLU A 104 -8.86 -0.11 -21.62
C GLU A 104 -7.79 -0.98 -20.97
N VAL A 105 -6.52 -0.78 -21.33
CA VAL A 105 -5.38 -1.50 -20.75
C VAL A 105 -5.17 -1.06 -19.31
N TRP A 106 -5.21 0.25 -19.06
CA TRP A 106 -5.14 0.83 -17.71
C TRP A 106 -6.24 0.24 -16.81
N SER A 107 -7.48 0.28 -17.28
CA SER A 107 -8.64 -0.23 -16.54
C SER A 107 -8.54 -1.73 -16.27
N ALA A 108 -8.06 -2.51 -17.26
CA ALA A 108 -7.85 -3.95 -17.09
C ALA A 108 -6.74 -4.26 -16.07
N GLN A 109 -5.65 -3.50 -16.07
CA GLN A 109 -4.56 -3.66 -15.10
C GLN A 109 -5.02 -3.32 -13.68
N GLN A 110 -5.74 -2.21 -13.52
CA GLN A 110 -6.33 -1.82 -12.24
C GLN A 110 -7.29 -2.88 -11.70
N ALA A 111 -8.12 -3.45 -12.58
CA ALA A 111 -9.04 -4.51 -12.19
C ALA A 111 -8.33 -5.80 -11.79
N ALA A 112 -7.30 -6.19 -12.55
CA ALA A 112 -6.49 -7.37 -12.24
C ALA A 112 -5.76 -7.21 -10.90
N MET A 113 -5.16 -6.04 -10.64
CA MET A 113 -4.47 -5.76 -9.38
C MET A 113 -5.43 -5.71 -8.19
N SER A 114 -6.60 -5.11 -8.34
CA SER A 114 -7.63 -5.10 -7.29
C SER A 114 -8.09 -6.53 -6.93
N GLN A 115 -8.26 -7.39 -7.94
CA GLN A 115 -8.60 -8.80 -7.72
C GLN A 115 -7.46 -9.60 -7.07
N ALA A 116 -6.21 -9.35 -7.47
CA ALA A 116 -5.04 -9.97 -6.88
C ALA A 116 -4.90 -9.58 -5.40
N LEU A 117 -5.03 -8.29 -5.08
CA LEU A 117 -4.98 -7.77 -3.71
C LEU A 117 -6.08 -8.39 -2.84
N ARG A 118 -7.32 -8.46 -3.34
CA ARG A 118 -8.43 -9.14 -2.64
C ARG A 118 -8.05 -10.58 -2.31
N THR A 119 -7.53 -11.33 -3.28
CA THR A 119 -7.14 -12.73 -3.10
C THR A 119 -6.03 -12.87 -2.05
N ILE A 120 -4.97 -12.06 -2.17
CA ILE A 120 -3.84 -12.06 -1.22
C ILE A 120 -4.33 -11.79 0.20
N LEU A 121 -5.11 -10.73 0.39
CA LEU A 121 -5.60 -10.31 1.69
C LEU A 121 -6.55 -11.37 2.30
N SER A 122 -7.48 -11.92 1.52
CA SER A 122 -8.39 -12.96 2.00
C SER A 122 -7.66 -14.24 2.41
N VAL A 123 -6.66 -14.70 1.63
CA VAL A 123 -5.85 -15.87 1.97
C VAL A 123 -5.03 -15.65 3.24
N ASN A 124 -4.65 -14.40 3.53
CA ASN A 124 -3.99 -14.01 4.78
C ASN A 124 -4.97 -13.71 5.92
N GLY A 125 -6.24 -14.10 5.79
CA GLY A 125 -7.23 -14.05 6.87
C GLY A 125 -7.84 -12.67 7.09
N PHE A 126 -7.76 -11.75 6.14
CA PHE A 126 -8.51 -10.49 6.24
C PHE A 126 -9.98 -10.67 5.85
N TRP A 127 -10.86 -10.04 6.61
CA TRP A 127 -12.23 -9.82 6.20
C TRP A 127 -12.28 -8.64 5.22
N ILE A 128 -12.81 -8.89 4.04
CA ILE A 128 -12.91 -7.89 2.96
C ILE A 128 -14.37 -7.74 2.59
N GLU A 129 -14.84 -6.51 2.45
CA GLU A 129 -16.19 -6.23 1.95
C GLU A 129 -16.32 -6.65 0.48
N ASP A 130 -17.43 -7.28 0.10
CA ASP A 130 -17.71 -7.62 -1.29
C ASP A 130 -18.02 -6.35 -2.09
N GLY A 131 -17.42 -6.23 -3.27
CA GLY A 131 -17.61 -5.10 -4.17
C GLY A 131 -17.53 -5.55 -5.63
N PRO A 132 -17.91 -4.67 -6.58
CA PRO A 132 -17.78 -4.93 -8.00
C PRO A 132 -16.36 -5.34 -8.40
N LEU A 133 -16.25 -6.19 -9.41
CA LEU A 133 -14.96 -6.56 -9.99
C LEU A 133 -14.25 -5.30 -10.51
N GLY A 134 -13.04 -5.07 -10.01
CA GLY A 134 -12.19 -3.96 -10.37
C GLY A 134 -12.20 -2.78 -9.40
N GLU A 135 -13.06 -2.78 -8.38
CA GLU A 135 -12.94 -1.84 -7.27
C GLU A 135 -11.90 -2.28 -6.25
N SER A 136 -11.22 -1.30 -5.66
CA SER A 136 -10.20 -1.51 -4.63
C SER A 136 -10.81 -2.24 -3.42
N PRO A 137 -10.17 -3.31 -2.91
CA PRO A 137 -10.68 -4.03 -1.75
C PRO A 137 -10.76 -3.14 -0.50
N VAL A 138 -11.86 -3.29 0.24
CA VAL A 138 -12.06 -2.64 1.55
C VAL A 138 -11.87 -3.67 2.65
N VAL A 139 -10.81 -3.52 3.42
CA VAL A 139 -10.46 -4.39 4.54
C VAL A 139 -11.14 -3.88 5.81
N LEU A 140 -11.84 -4.77 6.50
CA LEU A 140 -12.59 -4.46 7.72
C LEU A 140 -11.85 -4.91 9.00
N GLY A 141 -10.78 -5.69 8.85
CA GLY A 141 -10.04 -6.30 9.96
C GLY A 141 -9.59 -7.71 9.63
N HIS A 142 -8.97 -8.39 10.59
CA HIS A 142 -8.78 -9.83 10.48
C HIS A 142 -10.10 -10.56 10.71
N ALA A 143 -10.37 -11.58 9.89
CA ALA A 143 -11.32 -12.61 10.24
C ALA A 143 -10.79 -13.29 11.51
N GLY A 144 -11.41 -12.98 12.65
CA GLY A 144 -11.05 -13.62 13.92
C GLY A 144 -11.16 -15.15 13.83
N PRO A 145 -10.57 -15.91 14.78
CA PRO A 145 -10.79 -17.34 14.81
C PRO A 145 -12.27 -17.63 15.06
N GLY A 146 -13.00 -18.06 14.03
CA GLY A 146 -14.37 -18.54 14.16
C GLY A 146 -15.19 -18.52 12.87
N ILE A 147 -15.14 -19.64 12.14
CA ILE A 147 -16.21 -20.66 12.21
C ILE A 147 -15.55 -22.02 12.36
#